data_AF-A0A257H5X0-F1
#
_entry.id   AF-A0A257H5X0-F1
#
_cell.length_a   1.000
_cell.length_b   1.000
_cell.length_c   1.000
_cell.angle_alpha   90.00
_cell.angle_beta   90.00
_cell.angle_gamma   90.00
#
_symmetry.space_group_name_H-M   'P 1'
#
loop_
_entity.id
_entity.type
_entity.pdbx_description
1 polymer ?
#
loop_
_entity_poly.entity_id
_entity_poly.type
_entity_poly.pdbx_seq_one_letter_code
_entity_poly.pdbx_strand_id
1 'polypeptide(L)'
;NKPSRFPVTATNCGTFTGGVPIGTYTGREAIMGVAVQPEYLIEFFRRVSSVTYQPTNYYRITARGFGYRQRTQVVLQTIFVPLQE
;
A
#
# COMPACT_ATOMS: atom_id res chain seq x y z
N ASN A 1 -3.91 -16.36 9.11
CA ASN A 1 -2.51 -15.99 9.38
C ASN A 1 -2.37 -14.48 9.35
N LYS A 2 -1.90 -13.87 10.45
CA LYS A 2 -1.63 -12.43 10.53
C LYS A 2 -0.47 -12.10 9.57
N PRO A 3 -0.52 -11.01 8.77
CA PRO A 3 0.57 -10.70 7.88
C PRO A 3 1.84 -10.40 8.68
N SER A 4 2.97 -10.84 8.13
CA SER A 4 4.30 -10.61 8.69
C SER A 4 4.53 -9.11 8.90
N ARG A 5 5.03 -8.74 10.10
CA ARG A 5 5.50 -7.38 10.39
C ARG A 5 6.96 -7.15 9.99
N PHE A 6 7.62 -8.15 9.43
CA PHE A 6 8.96 -7.97 8.91
C PHE A 6 8.88 -7.07 7.66
N PRO A 7 9.61 -5.94 7.65
CA PRO A 7 9.63 -5.07 6.49
C PRO A 7 10.06 -5.84 5.24
N VAL A 8 9.48 -5.49 4.08
CA VAL A 8 10.01 -5.98 2.80
C VAL A 8 11.39 -5.33 2.61
N THR A 9 12.39 -6.16 2.36
CA THR A 9 13.76 -5.77 2.00
C THR A 9 14.05 -6.29 0.60
N ALA A 10 15.17 -5.86 0.01
CA ALA A 10 15.59 -6.36 -1.32
C ALA A 10 15.75 -7.89 -1.38
N THR A 11 15.88 -8.55 -0.22
CA THR A 11 16.15 -9.99 -0.10
C THR A 11 14.87 -10.84 -0.07
N ASN A 12 13.69 -10.27 0.19
CA ASN A 12 12.43 -11.02 0.35
C ASN A 12 11.32 -10.63 -0.66
N CYS A 13 11.67 -9.92 -1.75
CA CYS A 13 10.72 -9.56 -2.81
C CYS A 13 10.05 -10.79 -3.46
N GLY A 14 10.77 -11.90 -3.62
CA GLY A 14 10.26 -13.11 -4.27
C GLY A 14 9.24 -13.91 -3.44
N THR A 15 9.13 -13.64 -2.14
CA THR A 15 8.21 -14.34 -1.22
C THR A 15 7.11 -13.43 -0.67
N PHE A 16 7.11 -12.15 -1.07
CA PHE A 16 6.07 -11.20 -0.68
C PHE A 16 4.79 -11.43 -1.48
N THR A 17 3.71 -11.79 -0.78
CA THR A 17 2.42 -12.19 -1.41
C THR A 17 1.23 -11.33 -0.99
N GLY A 18 1.44 -10.21 -0.27
CA GLY A 18 0.34 -9.55 0.44
C GLY A 18 0.42 -8.04 0.57
N GLY A 19 -0.48 -7.48 1.38
CA GLY A 19 -0.45 -6.07 1.77
C GLY A 19 0.54 -5.84 2.91
N VAL A 20 1.04 -4.61 3.04
CA VAL A 20 1.92 -4.25 4.14
C VAL A 20 1.07 -3.80 5.34
N PRO A 21 1.24 -4.40 6.54
CA PRO A 21 0.50 -3.98 7.73
C PRO A 21 0.74 -2.51 8.10
N ILE A 22 -0.27 -1.90 8.72
CA ILE A 22 -0.12 -0.61 9.39
C ILE A 22 1.06 -0.64 10.37
N GLY A 23 1.85 0.43 10.35
CA GLY A 23 2.97 0.62 11.28
C GLY A 23 4.32 0.09 10.79
N THR A 24 4.38 -0.75 9.76
CA THR A 24 5.65 -1.36 9.29
C THR A 24 6.72 -0.32 8.95
N TYR A 25 6.37 0.75 8.24
CA TYR A 25 7.31 1.82 7.86
C TYR A 25 7.11 3.13 8.65
N THR A 26 6.09 3.21 9.49
CA THR A 26 5.72 4.45 10.21
C THR A 26 5.89 4.35 11.73
N GLY A 27 6.25 3.18 12.26
CA GLY A 27 6.35 2.94 13.70
C GLY A 27 5.02 2.99 14.45
N ARG A 28 3.89 3.02 13.72
CA ARG A 28 2.57 3.20 14.32
C ARG A 28 2.10 1.93 15.02
N GLU A 29 1.49 2.08 16.19
CA GLU A 29 0.94 0.97 16.94
C GLU A 29 -0.25 0.31 16.23
N ALA A 30 -0.54 -0.93 16.62
CA ALA A 30 -1.70 -1.65 16.14
C ALA A 30 -2.99 -0.94 16.56
N ILE A 31 -3.97 -0.86 15.66
CA ILE A 31 -5.28 -0.31 16.03
C ILE A 31 -6.02 -1.36 16.85
N MET A 32 -6.55 -0.97 18.01
CA MET A 32 -7.37 -1.84 18.85
C MET A 32 -8.82 -1.91 18.31
N GLY A 33 -9.47 -3.06 18.49
CA GLY A 33 -10.89 -3.24 18.16
C GLY A 33 -11.21 -3.44 16.67
N VAL A 34 -10.20 -3.49 15.79
CA VAL A 34 -10.38 -3.85 14.37
C VAL A 34 -10.27 -5.36 14.18
N ALA A 35 -11.09 -5.92 13.30
CA ALA A 35 -11.07 -7.36 12.99
C ALA A 35 -9.77 -7.80 12.30
N VAL A 36 -9.17 -6.91 11.51
CA VAL A 36 -7.91 -7.10 10.79
C VAL A 36 -7.16 -5.78 10.81
N GLN A 37 -5.84 -5.82 10.94
CA GLN A 37 -5.03 -4.62 10.87
C GLN A 37 -5.16 -4.00 9.47
N PRO A 38 -5.29 -2.68 9.35
CA PRO A 38 -5.27 -2.03 8.04
C PRO A 38 -3.99 -2.37 7.28
N GLU A 39 -4.11 -2.42 5.97
CA GLU A 39 -3.03 -2.73 5.05
C GLU A 39 -2.97 -1.69 3.94
N TYR A 40 -1.79 -1.50 3.37
CA TYR A 40 -1.59 -0.71 2.16
C TYR A 40 -0.86 -1.52 1.08
N LEU A 41 -1.20 -1.19 -0.16
CA LEU A 41 -0.51 -1.64 -1.37
C LEU A 41 -0.08 -0.39 -2.14
N ILE A 42 1.18 -0.35 -2.55
CA ILE A 42 1.74 0.72 -3.37
C ILE A 42 2.18 0.09 -4.68
N GLU A 43 1.57 0.53 -5.77
CA GLU A 43 1.84 0.02 -7.12
C GLU A 43 2.48 1.11 -7.96
N PHE A 44 3.63 0.80 -8.56
CA PHE A 44 4.30 1.68 -9.51
C PHE A 44 3.80 1.42 -10.93
N PHE A 45 3.48 2.48 -11.67
CA PHE A 45 3.20 2.38 -13.10
C PHE A 45 3.67 3.65 -13.84
N ARG A 46 3.98 3.49 -15.13
CA ARG A 46 4.34 4.62 -16.00
C ARG A 46 3.21 4.87 -16.98
N ARG A 47 2.94 6.15 -17.27
CA ARG A 47 2.13 6.54 -18.43
C ARG A 47 2.92 7.51 -19.29
N VAL A 48 2.88 7.28 -20.60
CA VAL A 48 3.42 8.21 -21.59
C VAL A 48 2.31 9.16 -21.98
N SER A 49 2.56 10.47 -21.85
CA SER A 49 1.64 11.48 -22.33
C SER A 49 1.54 11.40 -23.86
N SER A 50 0.32 11.42 -24.40
CA SER A 50 0.11 11.51 -25.86
C SER A 50 0.51 12.86 -26.45
N VAL A 51 0.69 13.88 -25.60
CA VAL A 51 1.03 15.26 -26.03
C VAL A 51 2.53 15.52 -25.92
N THR A 52 3.13 15.20 -24.78
CA THR A 52 4.56 15.49 -24.54
C THR A 52 5.47 14.31 -24.88
N TYR A 53 4.90 13.11 -25.11
CA TYR A 53 5.62 11.84 -25.30
C TYR A 53 6.60 11.50 -24.17
N GLN A 54 6.50 12.20 -23.03
CA GLN A 54 7.35 11.96 -21.87
C GLN A 54 6.71 10.94 -20.93
N PRO A 55 7.47 9.94 -20.44
CA PRO A 55 7.00 9.01 -19.43
C PRO A 55 6.89 9.73 -18.08
N THR A 56 5.71 9.63 -17.46
CA THR A 56 5.49 10.10 -16.08
C THR A 56 5.32 8.90 -15.16
N ASN A 57 6.04 8.94 -14.03
CA ASN A 57 5.94 7.93 -12.98
C ASN A 57 4.69 8.20 -12.12
N TYR A 58 3.92 7.17 -11.84
CA TYR A 58 2.75 7.23 -10.97
C TYR A 58 2.84 6.13 -9.92
N TYR A 59 2.31 6.45 -8.74
CA TYR A 59 2.13 5.51 -7.65
C TYR A 59 0.65 5.41 -7.33
N ARG A 60 0.05 4.24 -7.49
CA ARG A 60 -1.29 3.97 -6.97
C ARG A 60 -1.15 3.46 -5.55
N ILE A 61 -1.77 4.16 -4.62
CA ILE A 61 -1.76 3.82 -3.20
C ILE A 61 -3.16 3.37 -2.85
N THR A 62 -3.29 2.10 -2.50
CA THR A 62 -4.55 1.49 -2.06
C THR A 62 -4.43 1.17 -0.58
N ALA A 63 -5.33 1.73 0.23
CA ALA A 63 -5.44 1.45 1.66
C ALA A 63 -6.74 0.67 1.92
N ARG A 64 -6.63 -0.44 2.66
CA ARG A 64 -7.77 -1.25 3.09
C ARG A 64 -7.85 -1.24 4.62
N GLY A 65 -8.93 -0.66 5.14
CA GLY A 65 -9.25 -0.62 6.56
C GLY A 65 -10.40 -1.56 6.91
N PHE A 66 -10.45 -2.00 8.16
CA PHE A 66 -11.48 -2.90 8.68
C PHE A 66 -12.09 -2.33 9.97
N GLY A 67 -13.39 -2.51 10.15
CA GLY A 67 -14.09 -2.24 11.40
C GLY A 67 -14.00 -3.42 12.38
N TYR A 68 -14.88 -3.45 13.38
CA TYR A 68 -14.94 -4.53 14.38
C TYR A 68 -15.25 -5.91 13.78
N ARG A 69 -15.92 -5.97 12.62
CA ARG A 69 -16.19 -7.20 11.88
C ARG A 69 -15.42 -7.18 10.57
N GLN A 70 -14.92 -8.33 10.12
CA GLN A 70 -14.19 -8.46 8.83
C GLN A 70 -15.03 -8.00 7.62
N ARG A 71 -16.35 -8.10 7.72
CA ARG A 71 -17.30 -7.69 6.67
C ARG A 71 -17.46 -6.17 6.58
N THR A 72 -17.03 -5.44 7.60
CA THR A 72 -16.99 -3.98 7.61
C THR A 72 -15.62 -3.57 7.10
N GLN A 73 -15.52 -3.23 5.82
CA GLN A 73 -14.28 -2.81 5.20
C GLN A 73 -14.46 -1.47 4.47
N VAL A 74 -13.38 -0.71 4.41
CA VAL A 74 -13.27 0.50 3.59
C VAL A 74 -12.03 0.36 2.73
N VAL A 75 -12.17 0.63 1.43
CA VAL A 75 -11.06 0.72 0.50
C VAL A 75 -10.96 2.15 0.02
N LEU A 76 -9.77 2.74 0.19
CA LEU A 76 -9.40 4.06 -0.31
C LEU A 76 -8.30 3.89 -1.33
N GLN A 77 -8.41 4.58 -2.45
CA GLN A 77 -7.39 4.56 -3.48
C GLN A 77 -7.08 5.99 -3.91
N THR A 78 -5.78 6.31 -3.98
CA THR A 78 -5.29 7.58 -4.50
C THR A 78 -4.14 7.35 -5.47
N ILE A 79 -3.90 8.34 -6.33
CA ILE A 79 -2.74 8.38 -7.22
C ILE A 79 -1.82 9.49 -6.74
N PHE A 80 -0.57 9.14 -6.47
CA PHE A 80 0.50 10.07 -6.21
C PHE A 80 1.39 10.21 -7.45
N VAL A 81 1.64 11.45 -7.85
CA VAL A 81 2.57 11.79 -8.93
C VAL A 81 3.75 12.51 -8.28
N PRO A 82 4.96 11.94 -8.32
CA PRO A 82 6.15 12.64 -7.83
C PRO A 82 6.41 13.87 -8.68
N LEU A 83 7.01 14.89 -8.08
CA LEU A 83 7.63 15.95 -8.84
C LEU A 83 8.70 15.33 -9.75
N GLN A 84 8.71 15.75 -11.01
CA GLN A 84 9.77 15.40 -11.95
C GLN A 84 10.96 16.30 -11.60
N GLU A 85 12.11 15.69 -11.26
CA GLU A 85 13.39 16.39 -11.17
C GLU A 85 13.91 16.78 -12.56
#